data_AF-A0A4Y2CLZ5-F1
#
_entry.id   AF-A0A4Y2CLZ5-F1
#
_cell.length_a   1.000
_cell.length_b   1.000
_cell.length_c   1.000
_cell.angle_alpha   90.00
_cell.angle_beta   90.00
_cell.angle_gamma   90.00
#
_symmetry.space_group_name_H-M   'P 1'
#
loop_
_entity.id
_entity.type
_entity.pdbx_description
1 polymer ?
#
loop_
_entity_poly.entity_id
_entity_poly.type
_entity_poly.pdbx_seq_one_letter_code
_entity_poly.pdbx_strand_id
1 'polypeptide(L)'
;MDYVDLIKWENVTEPRLTERFSDDIIAEAIVNPAVIKETILPTIKGFPSHTQATERIVKVVRETAASICGPTRTDGFIRNRLKLRNLIPVFNTKHDYRLL
;
A
#
# COMPACT_ATOMS: atom_id res chain seq x y z
N MET A 1 -14.55 -3.75 -9.29
CA MET A 1 -13.81 -4.75 -8.50
C MET A 1 -12.96 -3.99 -7.51
N ASP A 2 -13.17 -4.22 -6.22
CA ASP A 2 -12.31 -3.67 -5.17
C ASP A 2 -11.01 -4.50 -5.09
N TYR A 3 -9.90 -3.90 -4.67
CA TYR A 3 -8.60 -4.58 -4.54
C TYR A 3 -8.68 -5.75 -3.54
N VAL A 4 -9.52 -5.63 -2.52
CA VAL A 4 -9.79 -6.70 -1.55
C VAL A 4 -10.52 -7.90 -2.18
N ASP A 5 -11.28 -7.69 -3.26
CA ASP A 5 -11.94 -8.76 -4.00
C ASP A 5 -10.96 -9.55 -4.89
N LEU A 6 -9.71 -9.07 -5.04
CA LEU A 6 -8.67 -9.71 -5.86
C LEU A 6 -7.95 -10.83 -5.12
N ILE A 7 -7.97 -10.84 -3.77
CA ILE A 7 -7.27 -11.83 -2.94
C ILE A 7 -8.30 -12.70 -2.22
N LYS A 8 -8.48 -13.93 -2.70
CA LYS A 8 -9.27 -14.95 -2.01
C LYS A 8 -8.40 -15.60 -0.93
N TRP A 9 -8.47 -15.11 0.31
CA TRP A 9 -7.66 -15.63 1.42
C TRP A 9 -7.92 -17.10 1.78
N GLU A 10 -9.07 -17.64 1.37
CA GLU A 10 -9.48 -19.02 1.61
C GLU A 10 -8.73 -20.03 0.74
N ASN A 11 -8.19 -19.60 -0.40
CA ASN A 11 -7.44 -20.44 -1.33
C ASN A 11 -6.22 -19.66 -1.82
N VAL A 12 -5.01 -20.17 -1.57
CA VAL A 12 -3.77 -19.57 -2.08
C VAL A 12 -3.73 -19.73 -3.60
N THR A 13 -4.34 -18.79 -4.31
CA THR A 13 -4.28 -18.67 -5.76
C THR A 13 -3.12 -17.78 -6.16
N GLU A 14 -2.60 -18.01 -7.37
CA GLU A 14 -1.57 -17.16 -7.94
C GLU A 14 -1.98 -15.67 -7.88
N PRO A 15 -1.06 -14.76 -7.50
CA PRO A 15 -1.37 -13.34 -7.49
C PRO A 15 -1.85 -12.88 -8.86
N ARG A 16 -2.93 -12.08 -8.92
CA ARG A 16 -3.40 -11.47 -10.19
C ARG A 16 -2.33 -10.70 -10.94
N LEU A 17 -1.30 -10.25 -10.22
CA LEU A 17 -0.11 -9.61 -10.75
C LEU A 17 0.64 -10.52 -11.72
N THR A 18 0.76 -11.82 -11.41
CA THR A 18 1.51 -12.80 -12.18
C THR A 18 0.61 -13.73 -13.00
N GLU A 19 -0.68 -13.86 -12.65
CA GLU A 19 -1.70 -14.68 -13.35
C GLU A 19 -1.73 -14.53 -14.88
N ARG A 20 -1.30 -13.37 -15.41
CA ARG A 20 -1.31 -13.06 -16.85
C ARG A 20 0.02 -13.33 -17.56
N PHE A 21 1.05 -13.72 -16.84
CA PHE A 21 2.39 -13.97 -17.35
C PHE A 21 2.72 -15.44 -17.20
N SER A 22 3.40 -16.02 -18.20
CA SER A 22 3.94 -17.37 -18.06
C SER A 22 5.14 -17.37 -17.13
N ASP A 23 5.44 -18.53 -16.55
CA ASP A 23 6.64 -18.76 -15.74
C ASP A 23 7.92 -18.37 -16.50
N ASP A 24 7.97 -18.57 -17.81
CA ASP A 24 9.10 -18.19 -18.66
C ASP A 24 9.30 -16.66 -18.70
N ILE A 25 8.23 -15.88 -18.84
CA ILE A 25 8.31 -14.40 -18.83
C ILE A 25 8.72 -13.91 -17.44
N ILE A 26 8.24 -14.58 -16.38
CA ILE A 26 8.62 -14.25 -15.01
C ILE A 26 10.10 -14.54 -14.78
N ALA A 27 10.59 -15.71 -15.22
CA ALA A 27 11.99 -16.08 -15.15
C ALA A 27 12.88 -15.12 -15.94
N GLU A 28 12.44 -14.70 -17.14
CA GLU A 28 13.15 -13.73 -17.95
C GLU A 28 13.17 -12.34 -17.29
N ALA A 29 12.07 -11.93 -16.66
CA ALA A 29 12.01 -10.66 -15.94
C ALA A 29 12.94 -10.59 -14.73
N ILE A 30 13.25 -11.73 -14.10
CA ILE A 30 14.22 -11.79 -12.99
C ILE A 30 15.64 -11.48 -13.47
N VAL A 31 16.01 -11.95 -14.66
CA VAL A 31 17.37 -11.79 -15.21
C VAL A 31 17.52 -10.56 -16.10
N ASN A 32 16.42 -10.09 -16.69
CA ASN A 32 16.37 -8.95 -17.61
C ASN A 32 15.39 -7.87 -17.14
N PRO A 33 15.89 -6.80 -16.48
CA PRO A 33 15.05 -5.70 -16.00
C PRO A 33 14.28 -4.94 -17.09
N ALA A 34 14.65 -5.07 -18.38
CA ALA A 34 13.92 -4.46 -19.48
C ALA A 34 12.52 -5.06 -19.63
N VAL A 35 12.38 -6.38 -19.43
CA VAL A 35 11.10 -7.11 -19.49
C VAL A 35 10.13 -6.59 -18.41
N ILE A 36 10.65 -6.26 -17.23
CA ILE A 36 9.83 -5.63 -16.17
C ILE A 36 9.28 -4.28 -16.66
N LYS A 37 10.11 -3.43 -17.29
CA LYS A 37 9.70 -2.09 -17.71
C LYS A 37 8.73 -2.10 -18.89
N GLU A 38 8.96 -2.98 -19.86
CA GLU A 38 8.24 -2.97 -21.14
C GLU A 38 6.98 -3.84 -21.11
N THR A 39 7.01 -4.95 -20.37
CA THR A 39 5.94 -5.97 -20.40
C THR A 39 5.12 -5.97 -19.12
N ILE A 40 5.78 -5.93 -17.95
CA ILE A 40 5.10 -6.11 -16.66
C ILE A 40 4.55 -4.78 -16.12
N LEU A 41 5.34 -3.71 -16.15
CA LEU A 41 5.01 -2.40 -15.58
C LEU A 41 3.72 -1.77 -16.14
N PRO A 42 3.39 -1.87 -17.44
CA PRO A 42 2.10 -1.40 -17.95
C PRO A 42 0.91 -2.10 -17.29
N THR A 43 1.02 -3.41 -17.05
CA THR A 43 0.01 -4.21 -16.36
C THR A 43 -0.11 -3.79 -14.89
N ILE A 44 1.01 -3.52 -14.23
CA ILE A 44 1.04 -3.00 -12.84
C ILE A 44 0.28 -1.68 -12.73
N LYS A 45 0.56 -0.74 -13.65
CA LYS A 45 -0.09 0.57 -13.70
C LYS A 45 -1.58 0.49 -14.06
N GLY A 46 -2.00 -0.59 -14.73
CA GLY A 46 -3.38 -0.86 -15.09
C GLY A 46 -4.22 -1.45 -13.95
N PHE A 47 -3.59 -2.02 -12.90
CA PHE A 47 -4.34 -2.31 -11.70
C PHE A 47 -4.83 -0.99 -11.11
N PRO A 48 -6.06 -0.94 -10.59
CA PRO A 48 -6.46 0.15 -9.74
C PRO A 48 -5.60 0.08 -8.48
N SER A 49 -4.41 0.68 -8.53
CA SER A 49 -3.62 1.09 -7.35
C SER A 49 -4.32 2.22 -6.61
N HIS A 50 -5.61 2.40 -6.87
CA HIS A 50 -6.41 3.47 -6.33
C HIS A 50 -6.69 3.19 -4.87
N THR A 51 -6.04 4.03 -4.09
CA THR A 51 -6.31 4.43 -2.71
C THR A 51 -7.78 4.53 -2.33
N GLN A 52 -8.78 4.46 -3.21
CA GLN A 52 -10.18 4.67 -2.85
C GLN A 52 -10.70 3.67 -1.82
N ALA A 53 -10.34 2.39 -1.93
CA ALA A 53 -10.67 1.39 -0.92
C ALA A 53 -9.95 1.70 0.41
N THR A 54 -8.66 2.02 0.33
CA THR A 54 -7.84 2.46 1.46
C THR A 54 -8.39 3.74 2.11
N GLU A 55 -8.84 4.71 1.33
CA GLU A 55 -9.41 5.99 1.73
C GLU A 55 -10.77 5.76 2.40
N ARG A 56 -11.61 4.88 1.84
CA ARG A 56 -12.88 4.46 2.44
C ARG A 56 -12.64 3.79 3.79
N ILE A 57 -11.69 2.86 3.89
CA ILE A 57 -11.34 2.18 5.14
C ILE A 57 -10.79 3.19 6.15
N VAL A 58 -9.85 4.05 5.75
CA VAL A 58 -9.29 5.11 6.62
C VAL A 58 -10.39 6.06 7.10
N LYS A 59 -11.34 6.43 6.24
CA LYS A 59 -12.49 7.25 6.60
C LYS A 59 -13.38 6.55 7.63
N VAL A 60 -13.80 5.31 7.36
CA VAL A 60 -14.65 4.52 8.28
C VAL A 60 -13.97 4.35 9.64
N VAL A 61 -12.71 3.90 9.65
CA VAL A 61 -11.93 3.75 10.89
C VAL A 61 -11.84 5.06 11.66
N ARG A 62 -11.67 6.18 10.96
CA ARG A 62 -11.58 7.51 11.57
C ARG A 62 -12.91 7.98 12.14
N GLU A 63 -14.02 7.78 11.45
CA GLU A 63 -15.37 8.11 11.92
C GLU A 63 -15.74 7.27 13.16
N THR A 64 -15.48 5.96 13.12
CA THR A 64 -15.67 5.06 14.27
C THR A 64 -14.77 5.43 15.46
N ALA A 65 -13.49 5.78 15.20
CA ALA A 65 -12.61 6.25 16.26
C ALA A 65 -13.09 7.57 16.88
N ALA A 66 -13.62 8.49 16.08
CA ALA A 66 -14.19 9.74 16.57
C ALA A 66 -15.45 9.52 17.41
N SER A 67 -16.32 8.57 17.04
CA SER A 67 -17.53 8.24 17.81
C SER A 67 -17.20 7.56 19.15
N ILE A 68 -16.14 6.73 19.21
CA ILE A 68 -15.71 6.06 20.44
C ILE A 68 -14.89 6.99 21.35
N CYS A 69 -14.01 7.79 20.76
CA CYS A 69 -13.07 8.62 21.53
C CYS A 69 -13.60 10.01 21.90
N GLY A 70 -14.67 10.45 21.24
CA GLY A 70 -15.14 11.82 21.32
C GLY A 70 -14.26 12.78 20.50
N PRO A 71 -14.80 13.93 20.07
CA PRO A 71 -14.10 14.85 19.17
C PRO A 71 -12.79 15.41 19.76
N THR A 72 -12.80 15.79 21.04
CA THR A 72 -11.67 16.45 21.71
C THR A 72 -10.45 15.54 21.87
N ARG A 73 -10.66 14.27 22.24
CA ARG A 73 -9.57 13.29 22.39
C ARG A 73 -8.96 12.94 21.04
N THR A 74 -9.80 12.85 20.02
CA THR A 74 -9.40 12.57 18.64
C THR A 74 -8.55 13.71 18.07
N ASP A 75 -9.02 14.97 18.22
CA ASP A 75 -8.30 16.17 17.81
C ASP A 75 -6.94 16.31 18.51
N GLY A 76 -6.90 16.11 19.83
CA GLY A 76 -5.65 16.10 20.60
C GLY A 76 -4.66 15.05 20.11
N PHE A 77 -5.12 13.82 19.84
CA PHE A 77 -4.29 12.75 19.30
C PHE A 77 -3.70 13.09 17.93
N ILE A 78 -4.50 13.65 17.02
CA ILE A 78 -4.03 14.04 15.67
C ILE A 78 -2.99 15.15 15.77
N ARG A 79 -3.26 16.20 16.55
CA ARG A 79 -2.31 17.31 16.74
C ARG A 79 -1.00 16.81 17.34
N ASN A 80 -1.04 15.93 18.34
CA ASN A 80 0.18 15.32 18.89
C ASN A 80 0.90 14.44 17.86
N ARG A 81 0.19 13.66 17.05
CA ARG A 81 0.78 12.84 15.98
C ARG A 81 1.46 13.71 14.91
N LEU A 82 0.84 14.82 14.52
CA LEU A 82 1.42 15.78 13.57
C LEU A 82 2.67 16.45 14.15
N LYS A 83 2.64 16.88 15.41
CA LYS A 83 3.83 17.40 16.11
C LYS A 83 4.95 16.36 16.15
N LEU A 84 4.63 15.11 16.49
CA LEU A 84 5.62 14.02 16.51
C LEU A 84 6.24 13.80 15.13
N ARG A 85 5.44 13.84 14.05
CA ARG A 85 5.98 13.71 12.67
C ARG A 85 6.95 14.83 12.30
N ASN A 86 6.71 16.05 12.77
CA ASN A 86 7.65 17.16 12.56
C ASN A 86 8.96 16.99 13.36
N LEU A 87 8.95 16.20 14.42
CA LEU A 87 10.15 15.87 15.20
C LEU A 87 10.94 14.69 14.60
N ILE A 88 10.30 13.86 13.78
CA ILE A 88 10.97 12.74 13.10
C ILE A 88 11.78 13.33 11.92
N PRO A 89 13.11 13.08 11.86
CA PRO A 89 13.92 13.53 10.74
C PRO A 89 13.42 12.97 9.40
N VAL A 90 13.54 13.76 8.34
CA VAL A 90 13.28 13.29 6.98
C VAL A 90 14.49 12.47 6.53
N PHE A 91 14.23 11.24 6.11
CA PHE A 91 15.23 10.32 5.57
C PHE A 91 15.02 10.18 4.07
N ASN A 92 16.07 10.35 3.28
CA ASN A 92 16.00 10.26 1.81
C ASN A 92 16.13 8.81 1.36
N THR A 93 16.89 8.01 2.12
CA THR A 93 17.10 6.60 1.86
C THR A 93 16.86 5.77 3.12
N LYS A 94 16.60 4.47 2.94
CA LYS A 94 16.46 3.54 4.06
C LYS A 94 17.73 3.42 4.89
N HIS A 95 18.90 3.65 4.28
CA HIS A 95 20.20 3.62 4.98
C HIS A 95 20.38 4.80 5.94
N ASP A 96 19.64 5.90 5.73
CA ASP A 96 19.70 7.08 6.60
C ASP A 96 19.02 6.80 7.96
N TYR A 97 18.14 5.79 8.01
CA TYR A 97 17.47 5.37 9.24
C TYR A 97 18.39 4.47 10.07
N ARG A 98 19.04 5.04 11.09
CA ARG A 98 19.78 4.27 12.10
C ARG A 98 18.81 3.82 13.19
N LEU A 99 18.68 2.51 13.40
CA LEU A 99 18.06 1.99 14.62
C LEU A 99 18.92 2.43 15.80
N LEU A 100 18.30 3.18 16.71
CA LEU A 100 18.83 3.42 18.06
C LEU A 100 18.75 2.13 18.87
#